data_AF-A0A952JJ07-F1
#
_entry.id   AF-A0A952JJ07-F1
#
_cell.length_a   1.000
_cell.length_b   1.000
_cell.length_c   1.000
_cell.angle_alpha   90.00
_cell.angle_beta   90.00
_cell.angle_gamma   90.00
#
_symmetry.space_group_name_H-M   'P 1'
#
loop_
_entity.id
_entity.type
_entity.pdbx_description
1 polymer ?
#
loop_
_entity_poly.entity_id
_entity_poly.type
_entity_poly.pdbx_seq_one_letter_code
_entity_poly.pdbx_strand_id
1 'polypeptide(L)'
;MKKPLLIFALKCSVILYFAACTGINDYGNTVSATSKVTKGTWKINLFTQGQQNETNQFSNCILTFDPSGKLTIIKNGQTITGNWIEDNIMQRITISLNTNDAVLTRLNDYWNISKISKSGISFRGNQNSVNDRLEITNL
;
A
#
# COMPACT_ATOMS: atom_id res chain seq x y z
N MET A 1 -74.11 28.06 6.95
CA MET A 1 -73.69 29.25 6.18
C MET A 1 -72.17 29.26 6.05
N LYS A 2 -71.69 29.27 4.80
CA LYS A 2 -70.40 29.75 4.24
C LYS A 2 -69.09 29.47 5.03
N LYS A 3 -68.27 28.56 4.49
CA LYS A 3 -66.80 28.60 4.63
C LYS A 3 -66.26 29.81 3.84
N PRO A 4 -65.08 30.31 4.21
CA PRO A 4 -64.07 30.44 3.17
C PRO A 4 -62.70 29.90 3.61
N LEU A 5 -62.19 29.04 2.74
CA LEU A 5 -60.79 28.71 2.55
C LEU A 5 -60.04 29.99 2.12
N LEU A 6 -58.93 30.36 2.76
CA LEU A 6 -57.91 31.17 2.09
C LEU A 6 -56.52 30.96 2.70
N ILE A 7 -55.71 30.32 1.86
CA ILE A 7 -54.27 30.12 1.96
C ILE A 7 -53.60 31.49 2.00
N PHE A 8 -52.75 31.74 3.00
CA PHE A 8 -51.68 32.72 2.83
C PHE A 8 -50.40 32.19 3.47
N ALA A 9 -49.37 32.22 2.65
CA ALA A 9 -48.06 31.69 2.91
C ALA A 9 -47.38 32.42 4.08
N LEU A 10 -46.70 31.66 4.94
CA LEU A 10 -45.42 32.13 5.44
C LEU A 10 -44.46 30.96 5.60
N LYS A 11 -43.52 30.93 4.66
CA LYS A 11 -42.30 30.17 4.73
C LYS A 11 -41.56 30.52 6.03
N CYS A 12 -41.57 29.63 7.01
CA CYS A 12 -40.49 29.53 7.98
C CYS A 12 -39.79 28.21 7.73
N SER A 13 -38.95 28.25 6.70
CA SER A 13 -37.89 27.31 6.42
C SER A 13 -36.97 27.24 7.63
N VAL A 14 -37.18 26.28 8.52
CA VAL A 14 -36.15 25.86 9.49
C VAL A 14 -35.60 24.54 8.97
N ILE A 15 -34.74 24.66 7.96
CA ILE A 15 -33.82 23.59 7.59
C ILE A 15 -32.77 23.59 8.69
N LEU A 16 -32.88 22.65 9.63
CA LEU A 16 -31.79 22.30 10.54
C LEU A 16 -30.64 21.74 9.69
N TYR A 17 -29.78 22.64 9.23
CA TYR A 17 -28.47 22.30 8.71
C TYR A 17 -27.69 21.65 9.84
N PHE A 18 -27.61 20.32 9.82
CA PHE A 18 -26.51 19.60 10.49
C PHE A 18 -25.22 19.90 9.71
N ALA A 19 -24.74 21.14 9.77
CA ALA A 19 -23.38 21.49 9.37
C ALA A 19 -22.46 21.25 10.58
N ALA A 20 -22.25 19.97 10.89
CA ALA A 20 -21.22 19.55 11.84
C ALA A 20 -20.60 18.23 11.37
N CYS A 21 -20.07 18.24 10.16
CA CYS A 21 -18.96 17.38 9.75
C CYS A 21 -17.81 18.27 9.29
N THR A 22 -17.28 19.12 10.19
CA THR A 22 -15.98 19.76 9.97
C THR A 22 -14.99 19.06 10.88
N GLY A 23 -14.38 18.01 10.33
CA GLY A 23 -13.37 17.22 11.02
C GLY A 23 -13.00 15.89 10.35
N ILE A 24 -13.18 15.73 9.04
CA ILE A 24 -12.50 14.66 8.28
C ILE A 24 -11.98 15.27 6.98
N ASN A 25 -11.08 16.21 7.13
CA ASN A 25 -10.27 16.75 6.04
C ASN A 25 -8.82 16.34 6.29
N ASP A 26 -8.62 15.03 6.44
CA ASP A 26 -7.35 14.38 6.16
C ASP A 26 -7.53 12.90 5.80
N TYR A 27 -8.60 12.57 5.06
CA TYR A 27 -8.57 11.38 4.20
C TYR A 27 -7.70 11.73 2.98
N GLY A 28 -6.42 11.98 3.27
CA GLY A 28 -5.40 12.25 2.28
C GLY A 28 -5.40 11.08 1.31
N ASN A 29 -5.23 11.37 0.02
CA ASN A 29 -5.13 10.39 -1.04
C ASN A 29 -4.00 9.39 -0.73
N THR A 30 -4.25 8.39 0.10
CA THR A 30 -3.31 7.30 0.36
C THR A 30 -3.29 6.47 -0.90
N VAL A 31 -2.29 6.72 -1.75
CA VAL A 31 -2.06 5.90 -2.93
C VAL A 31 -1.81 4.48 -2.43
N SER A 32 -2.69 3.54 -2.76
CA SER A 32 -2.52 2.14 -2.35
C SER A 32 -1.37 1.51 -3.13
N ALA A 33 -0.49 0.80 -2.43
CA ALA A 33 0.56 -0.02 -3.04
C ALA A 33 -0.05 -1.09 -3.94
N THR A 34 -1.14 -1.75 -3.52
CA THR A 34 -1.88 -2.77 -4.29
C THR A 34 -2.24 -2.27 -5.68
N SER A 35 -2.79 -1.06 -5.78
CA SER A 35 -3.18 -0.47 -7.07
C SER A 35 -2.02 -0.25 -8.05
N LYS A 36 -0.78 -0.26 -7.52
CA LYS A 36 0.46 -0.06 -8.24
C LYS A 36 1.18 -1.38 -8.52
N VAL A 37 1.48 -2.18 -7.48
CA VAL A 37 2.30 -3.39 -7.60
C VAL A 37 1.66 -4.48 -8.45
N THR A 38 0.34 -4.51 -8.52
CA THR A 38 -0.40 -5.53 -9.30
C THR A 38 -0.43 -5.26 -10.80
N LYS A 39 0.12 -4.13 -11.27
CA LYS A 39 0.11 -3.71 -12.69
C LYS A 39 1.40 -4.03 -13.45
N GLY A 40 2.09 -5.10 -13.10
CA GLY A 40 3.29 -5.54 -13.82
C GLY A 40 4.23 -6.36 -12.97
N THR A 41 5.44 -6.51 -13.50
CA THR A 41 6.55 -7.17 -12.82
C THR A 41 7.54 -6.14 -12.29
N TRP A 42 8.29 -6.53 -11.28
CA TRP A 42 9.11 -5.64 -10.49
C TRP A 42 10.49 -6.23 -10.27
N LYS A 43 11.50 -5.37 -10.21
CA LYS A 43 12.84 -5.74 -9.74
C LYS A 43 13.15 -5.01 -8.44
N ILE A 44 14.03 -5.58 -7.63
CA ILE A 44 14.61 -4.91 -6.47
C ILE A 44 15.73 -4.00 -6.98
N ASN A 45 15.57 -2.70 -6.79
CA ASN A 45 16.55 -1.68 -7.17
C ASN A 45 17.43 -1.23 -6.00
N LEU A 46 16.95 -1.44 -4.76
CA LEU A 46 17.72 -1.23 -3.55
C LEU A 46 17.28 -2.24 -2.49
N PHE A 47 18.24 -2.86 -1.82
CA PHE A 47 18.02 -3.57 -0.57
C PHE A 47 19.19 -3.29 0.38
N THR A 48 18.87 -2.81 1.58
CA THR A 48 19.86 -2.53 2.63
C THR A 48 19.44 -3.16 3.94
N GLN A 49 20.43 -3.69 4.67
CA GLN A 49 20.27 -4.16 6.04
C GLN A 49 21.16 -3.31 6.94
N GLY A 50 20.56 -2.50 7.80
CA GLY A 50 21.24 -1.44 8.50
C GLY A 50 21.89 -0.45 7.52
N GLN A 51 23.23 -0.43 7.49
CA GLN A 51 24.01 0.41 6.60
C GLN A 51 24.63 -0.36 5.43
N GLN A 52 24.46 -1.69 5.37
CA GLN A 52 25.04 -2.53 4.34
C GLN A 52 24.13 -2.58 3.12
N ASN A 53 24.71 -2.32 1.94
CA ASN A 53 24.01 -2.48 0.67
C ASN A 53 24.15 -3.91 0.18
N GLU A 54 23.03 -4.62 0.19
CA GLU A 54 22.92 -6.04 -0.16
C GLU A 54 22.16 -6.24 -1.49
N THR A 55 21.97 -5.16 -2.27
CA THR A 55 21.17 -5.16 -3.51
C THR A 55 21.63 -6.23 -4.50
N ASN A 56 22.94 -6.47 -4.59
CA ASN A 56 23.52 -7.47 -5.50
C ASN A 56 23.07 -8.92 -5.20
N GLN A 57 22.62 -9.21 -3.98
CA GLN A 57 22.08 -10.52 -3.62
C GLN A 57 20.74 -10.82 -4.31
N PHE A 58 20.08 -9.77 -4.81
CA PHE A 58 18.79 -9.81 -5.50
C PHE A 58 18.90 -9.56 -7.01
N SER A 59 20.11 -9.64 -7.58
CA SER A 59 20.29 -9.57 -9.03
C SER A 59 19.43 -10.64 -9.73
N ASN A 60 18.80 -10.26 -10.84
CA ASN A 60 17.89 -11.11 -11.61
C ASN A 60 16.66 -11.64 -10.83
N CYS A 61 16.30 -10.97 -9.74
CA CYS A 61 15.05 -11.23 -9.01
C CYS A 61 13.89 -10.47 -9.66
N ILE A 62 12.87 -11.19 -10.12
CA ILE A 62 11.63 -10.63 -10.68
C ILE A 62 10.48 -10.97 -9.75
N LEU A 63 9.75 -9.95 -9.32
CA LEU A 63 8.62 -10.05 -8.41
C LEU A 63 7.32 -9.78 -9.16
N THR A 64 6.30 -10.58 -8.88
CA THR A 64 4.94 -10.40 -9.38
C THR A 64 3.97 -10.48 -8.21
N PHE A 65 3.25 -9.38 -7.98
CA PHE A 65 2.24 -9.25 -6.94
C PHE A 65 0.86 -9.49 -7.54
N ASP A 66 0.20 -10.55 -7.11
CA ASP A 66 -1.18 -10.85 -7.53
C ASP A 66 -2.18 -10.18 -6.57
N PRO A 67 -3.28 -9.55 -7.06
CA PRO A 67 -4.30 -8.94 -6.21
C PRO A 67 -4.95 -9.88 -5.19
N SER A 68 -4.89 -11.20 -5.40
CA SER A 68 -5.36 -12.22 -4.44
C SER A 68 -4.47 -12.38 -3.21
N GLY A 69 -3.32 -11.69 -3.17
CA GLY A 69 -2.34 -11.81 -2.09
C GLY A 69 -1.24 -12.83 -2.36
N LYS A 70 -1.17 -13.44 -3.56
CA LYS A 70 -0.04 -14.30 -3.94
C LYS A 70 1.15 -13.46 -4.41
N LEU A 71 2.35 -13.76 -3.90
CA LEU A 71 3.62 -13.23 -4.38
C LEU A 71 4.38 -14.33 -5.11
N THR A 72 4.84 -14.05 -6.33
CA THR A 72 5.74 -14.93 -7.09
C THR A 72 7.07 -14.23 -7.30
N ILE A 73 8.15 -14.93 -7.02
CA ILE A 73 9.52 -14.48 -7.27
C ILE A 73 10.20 -15.45 -8.23
N ILE A 74 10.80 -14.92 -9.29
CA ILE A 74 11.70 -15.67 -10.17
C ILE A 74 13.12 -15.21 -9.88
N LYS A 75 13.99 -16.12 -9.46
CA LYS A 75 15.41 -15.86 -9.20
C LYS A 75 16.23 -17.00 -9.77
N ASN A 76 17.20 -16.70 -10.64
CA ASN A 76 18.05 -17.70 -11.30
C ASN A 76 17.27 -18.84 -11.98
N GLY A 77 16.12 -18.53 -12.57
CA GLY A 77 15.25 -19.51 -13.22
C GLY A 77 14.40 -20.37 -12.27
N GLN A 78 14.55 -20.22 -10.96
CA GLN A 78 13.69 -20.87 -9.97
C GLN A 78 12.50 -19.98 -9.61
N THR A 79 11.34 -20.61 -9.47
CA THR A 79 10.10 -19.96 -9.04
C THR A 79 9.87 -20.22 -7.56
N ILE A 80 9.83 -19.15 -6.78
CA ILE A 80 9.48 -19.13 -5.37
C ILE A 80 8.11 -18.49 -5.23
N THR A 81 7.25 -19.04 -4.39
CA THR A 81 5.93 -18.48 -4.12
C THR A 81 5.76 -18.16 -2.64
N GLY A 82 4.84 -17.25 -2.36
CA GLY A 82 4.49 -16.84 -1.03
C GLY A 82 3.23 -16.00 -1.05
N ASN A 83 3.02 -15.29 0.05
CA ASN A 83 1.92 -14.37 0.22
C ASN A 83 2.45 -12.94 0.41
N TRP A 84 1.60 -11.98 0.08
CA TRP A 84 1.76 -10.59 0.44
C TRP A 84 0.40 -9.99 0.81
N ILE A 85 0.41 -8.95 1.64
CA ILE A 85 -0.78 -8.20 2.00
C ILE A 85 -0.42 -6.73 2.22
N GLU A 86 -1.29 -5.82 1.82
CA GLU A 86 -1.22 -4.40 2.17
C GLU A 86 -2.13 -4.11 3.37
N ASP A 87 -1.59 -3.39 4.35
CA ASP A 87 -2.32 -2.76 5.43
C ASP A 87 -2.30 -1.25 5.17
N ASN A 88 -3.42 -0.74 4.62
CA ASN A 88 -3.55 0.64 4.19
C ASN A 88 -3.65 1.62 5.37
N ILE A 89 -4.14 1.17 6.53
CA ILE A 89 -4.24 1.97 7.76
C ILE A 89 -2.84 2.20 8.32
N MET A 90 -2.05 1.14 8.43
CA MET A 90 -0.67 1.21 8.95
C MET A 90 0.35 1.61 7.87
N GLN A 91 -0.08 1.81 6.62
CA GLN A 91 0.77 2.14 5.47
C GLN A 91 1.96 1.18 5.33
N ARG A 92 1.70 -0.12 5.26
CA ARG A 92 2.74 -1.15 5.14
C ARG A 92 2.30 -2.30 4.25
N ILE A 93 3.27 -3.06 3.76
CA ILE A 93 3.03 -4.39 3.20
C ILE A 93 3.65 -5.44 4.12
N THR A 94 3.11 -6.66 4.12
CA THR A 94 3.77 -7.83 4.72
C THR A 94 4.07 -8.83 3.62
N ILE A 95 5.28 -9.40 3.64
CA ILE A 95 5.73 -10.42 2.70
C ILE A 95 6.02 -11.71 3.47
N SER A 96 5.55 -12.84 2.95
CA SER A 96 5.76 -14.18 3.53
C SER A 96 6.03 -15.20 2.42
N LEU A 97 7.31 -15.41 2.10
CA LEU A 97 7.79 -16.37 1.11
C LEU A 97 7.96 -17.76 1.71
N ASN A 98 7.54 -18.79 0.97
CA ASN A 98 7.72 -20.20 1.32
C ASN A 98 9.04 -20.72 0.75
N THR A 99 10.16 -20.36 1.39
CA THR A 99 11.51 -20.74 0.93
C THR A 99 12.51 -20.84 2.08
N ASN A 100 13.56 -21.62 1.87
CA ASN A 100 14.73 -21.71 2.75
C ASN A 100 15.95 -20.94 2.19
N ASP A 101 15.81 -20.22 1.06
CA ASP A 101 16.86 -19.33 0.54
C ASP A 101 17.10 -18.19 1.53
N ALA A 102 18.26 -18.20 2.19
CA ALA A 102 18.64 -17.25 3.25
C ALA A 102 18.70 -15.78 2.79
N VAL A 103 18.78 -15.51 1.48
CA VAL A 103 18.68 -14.16 0.93
C VAL A 103 17.21 -13.77 0.78
N LEU A 104 16.40 -14.64 0.18
CA LEU A 104 14.97 -14.35 -0.04
C LEU A 104 14.19 -14.26 1.27
N THR A 105 14.54 -15.05 2.28
CA THR A 105 13.91 -14.96 3.61
C THR A 105 14.10 -13.58 4.26
N ARG A 106 15.09 -12.78 3.83
CA ARG A 106 15.28 -11.40 4.33
C ARG A 106 14.20 -10.43 3.84
N LEU A 107 13.41 -10.82 2.83
CA LEU A 107 12.22 -10.07 2.43
C LEU A 107 11.03 -10.35 3.35
N ASN A 108 11.04 -11.45 4.12
CA ASN A 108 9.93 -11.86 4.98
C ASN A 108 9.85 -10.98 6.22
N ASP A 109 9.06 -9.93 6.13
CA ASP A 109 8.71 -9.05 7.24
C ASP A 109 7.53 -8.16 6.80
N TYR A 110 7.07 -7.28 7.69
CA TYR A 110 6.35 -6.10 7.29
C TYR A 110 7.30 -4.92 6.99
N TRP A 111 6.98 -4.23 5.90
CA TRP A 111 7.74 -3.12 5.35
C TRP A 111 6.86 -1.88 5.31
N ASN A 112 7.28 -0.81 5.97
CA ASN A 112 6.55 0.46 5.98
C ASN A 112 6.70 1.14 4.62
N ILE A 113 5.59 1.51 3.99
CA ILE A 113 5.58 2.25 2.73
C ILE A 113 6.05 3.68 3.01
N SER A 114 7.14 4.09 2.37
CA SER A 114 7.69 5.45 2.55
C SER A 114 7.44 6.36 1.34
N LYS A 115 7.31 5.79 0.14
CA LYS A 115 7.01 6.54 -1.08
C LYS A 115 6.42 5.63 -2.14
N ILE A 116 5.34 6.10 -2.78
CA ILE A 116 4.82 5.51 -4.02
C ILE A 116 5.00 6.51 -5.14
N SER A 117 5.52 6.07 -6.27
CA SER A 117 5.79 6.90 -7.44
C SER A 117 5.34 6.21 -8.73
N LYS A 118 5.49 6.91 -9.85
CA LYS A 118 5.18 6.33 -11.17
C LYS A 118 6.09 5.15 -11.52
N SER A 119 7.36 5.18 -11.12
CA SER A 119 8.36 4.16 -11.50
C SER A 119 8.64 3.12 -10.42
N GLY A 120 8.32 3.43 -9.15
CA GLY A 120 8.77 2.62 -8.03
C GLY A 120 7.98 2.80 -6.74
N ILE A 121 8.24 1.89 -5.79
CA ILE A 121 7.80 2.00 -4.40
C ILE A 121 9.03 1.85 -3.51
N SER A 122 9.19 2.77 -2.56
CA SER A 122 10.24 2.72 -1.55
C SER A 122 9.63 2.35 -0.21
N PHE A 123 10.27 1.41 0.48
CA PHE A 123 9.90 0.93 1.79
C PHE A 123 11.02 1.13 2.81
N ARG A 124 10.64 1.20 4.08
CA ARG A 124 11.53 1.18 5.24
C ARG A 124 11.26 -0.05 6.08
N GLY A 125 12.28 -0.54 6.75
CA GLY A 125 12.14 -1.61 7.74
C GLY A 125 11.23 -1.20 8.91
N ASN A 126 10.96 -2.19 9.75
CA ASN A 126 10.09 -2.04 10.91
C ASN A 126 10.83 -1.45 12.12
N GLN A 127 10.21 -1.50 13.31
CA GLN A 127 10.82 -0.96 14.54
C GLN A 127 12.10 -1.68 14.97
N ASN A 128 12.30 -2.92 14.53
CA ASN A 128 13.50 -3.71 14.78
C ASN A 128 14.56 -3.52 13.68
N SER A 129 14.18 -2.96 12.53
CA SER A 129 15.02 -2.80 11.34
C SER A 129 14.91 -1.40 10.72
N VAL A 130 14.83 -0.36 11.56
CA VAL A 130 14.53 1.03 11.15
C VAL A 130 15.46 1.61 10.08
N ASN A 131 16.66 1.05 9.94
CA ASN A 131 17.65 1.48 8.95
C ASN A 131 17.54 0.72 7.62
N ASP A 132 16.81 -0.39 7.59
CA ASP A 132 16.64 -1.20 6.39
C ASP A 132 15.79 -0.45 5.36
N ARG A 133 16.13 -0.65 4.09
CA ARG A 133 15.45 -0.05 2.93
C ARG A 133 15.23 -1.12 1.89
N LEU A 134 14.06 -1.07 1.27
CA LEU A 134 13.72 -1.87 0.10
C LEU A 134 13.13 -0.91 -0.94
N GLU A 135 13.62 -0.97 -2.17
CA GLU A 135 12.99 -0.26 -3.28
C GLU A 135 12.74 -1.23 -4.42
N ILE A 136 11.52 -1.20 -4.94
CA ILE A 136 11.14 -1.94 -6.14
C ILE A 136 10.79 -0.96 -7.25
N THR A 137 11.22 -1.30 -8.47
CA THR A 137 10.88 -0.55 -9.68
C THR A 137 10.24 -1.46 -10.69
N ASN A 138 9.25 -0.95 -11.41
CA ASN A 138 8.61 -1.70 -12.49
C ASN A 138 9.62 -1.95 -13.61
N LEU A 139 9.58 -3.15 -14.20
CA LEU A 139 10.39 -3.56 -15.34
C LEU A 139 9.85 -2.99 -16.66
#